data_AF-A0A443S3S7-F1
#
_entry.id   AF-A0A443S3S7-F1
#
_cell.length_a   1.000
_cell.length_b   1.000
_cell.length_c   1.000
_cell.angle_alpha   90.00
_cell.angle_beta   90.00
_cell.angle_gamma   90.00
#
_symmetry.space_group_name_H-M   'P 1'
#
loop_
_entity.id
_entity.type
_entity.pdbx_description
1 polymer ?
#
loop_
_entity_poly.entity_id
_entity_poly.type
_entity_poly.pdbx_seq_one_letter_code
_entity_poly.pdbx_strand_id
1 'polypeptide(L)'
;MFGMVLDRLFISEMQKVSGTTERKICAVGVTKILCEVPALIDGEYATYWVRLLQAIIGLFELPEDDTIPEDEHFVEIEETPGYQASYSQLVFAGKREHDVFAGVIDDPRLYLVQSLHQLSLKHPGRLLPIISSGLDPAAAQHLQNYLSAANLNIV
;
A
#
# COMPACT_ATOMS: atom_id res chain seq x y z
N MET A 1 0.93 20.13 -4.97
CA MET A 1 1.43 19.08 -5.90
C MET A 1 1.27 17.68 -5.31
N PHE A 2 1.64 17.46 -4.04
CA PHE A 2 1.55 16.13 -3.39
C PHE A 2 0.14 15.51 -3.37
N GLY A 3 -0.92 16.31 -3.23
CA GLY A 3 -2.31 15.81 -3.31
C GLY A 3 -2.64 15.07 -4.63
N MET A 4 -2.06 15.49 -5.77
CA MET A 4 -2.24 14.77 -7.03
C MET A 4 -1.54 13.42 -7.02
N VAL A 5 -0.41 13.29 -6.33
CA VAL A 5 0.31 12.01 -6.17
C VAL A 5 -0.47 11.07 -5.26
N LEU A 6 -1.06 11.57 -4.17
CA LEU A 6 -1.94 10.77 -3.32
C LEU A 6 -3.12 10.23 -4.12
N ASP A 7 -3.78 11.07 -4.91
CA ASP A 7 -4.98 10.69 -5.65
C ASP A 7 -4.66 9.80 -6.86
N ARG A 8 -3.78 10.26 -7.76
CA ARG A 8 -3.54 9.63 -9.07
C ARG A 8 -2.55 8.48 -9.06
N LEU A 9 -1.77 8.33 -7.99
CA LEU A 9 -0.75 7.29 -7.91
C LEU A 9 -1.03 6.36 -6.73
N PHE A 10 -1.03 6.87 -5.50
CA PHE A 10 -1.26 6.00 -4.34
C PHE A 10 -2.69 5.44 -4.31
N ILE A 11 -3.72 6.27 -4.44
CA ILE A 11 -5.10 5.79 -4.32
C ILE A 11 -5.53 5.01 -5.58
N SER A 12 -5.21 5.50 -6.77
CA SER A 12 -5.62 4.85 -8.03
C SER A 12 -4.82 3.59 -8.38
N GLU A 13 -3.51 3.57 -8.16
CA GLU A 13 -2.63 2.54 -8.75
C GLU A 13 -2.13 1.52 -7.73
N MET A 14 -2.50 1.62 -6.45
CA MET A 14 -1.97 0.73 -5.41
C MET A 14 -2.28 -0.75 -5.66
N GLN A 15 -3.39 -1.09 -6.31
CA GLN A 15 -3.69 -2.49 -6.66
C GLN A 15 -2.74 -3.08 -7.71
N LYS A 16 -2.06 -2.25 -8.49
CA LYS A 16 -1.11 -2.68 -9.53
C LYS A 16 0.27 -3.03 -8.98
N VAL A 17 0.50 -2.85 -7.68
CA VAL A 17 1.74 -3.27 -7.04
C VAL A 17 1.75 -4.79 -6.96
N SER A 18 2.64 -5.41 -7.73
CA SER A 18 2.83 -6.86 -7.79
C SER A 18 4.11 -7.27 -7.06
N GLY A 19 4.15 -8.51 -6.58
CA GLY A 19 5.27 -9.05 -5.80
C GLY A 19 5.06 -8.95 -4.29
N THR A 20 5.42 -10.01 -3.58
CA THR A 20 5.17 -10.09 -2.12
C THR A 20 5.97 -9.04 -1.36
N THR A 21 7.24 -8.84 -1.74
CA THR A 21 8.15 -7.88 -1.11
C THR A 21 7.71 -6.44 -1.40
N GLU A 22 7.36 -6.14 -2.65
CA GLU A 22 6.93 -4.82 -3.12
C GLU A 22 5.61 -4.40 -2.50
N ARG A 23 4.62 -5.31 -2.44
CA ARG A 23 3.34 -5.06 -1.77
C ARG A 23 3.53 -4.77 -0.29
N LYS A 24 4.42 -5.51 0.38
CA LYS A 24 4.78 -5.26 1.78
C LYS A 24 5.44 -3.89 1.96
N ILE A 25 6.38 -3.51 1.08
CA ILE A 25 7.01 -2.19 1.10
C ILE A 25 5.99 -1.08 0.90
N CYS A 26 5.10 -1.24 -0.08
CA CYS A 26 4.02 -0.30 -0.35
C CYS A 26 3.11 -0.15 0.88
N ALA A 27 2.64 -1.25 1.45
CA ALA A 27 1.78 -1.25 2.63
C ALA A 27 2.41 -0.52 3.83
N VAL A 28 3.68 -0.82 4.14
CA VAL A 28 4.42 -0.18 5.23
C VAL A 28 4.63 1.31 4.94
N GLY A 29 5.04 1.66 3.71
CA GLY A 29 5.28 3.04 3.30
C GLY A 29 4.03 3.90 3.38
N VAL A 30 2.91 3.40 2.86
CA VAL A 30 1.64 4.14 2.91
C VAL A 30 1.10 4.22 4.34
N THR A 31 1.27 3.18 5.16
CA THR A 31 0.93 3.25 6.60
C THR A 31 1.66 4.40 7.30
N LYS A 32 2.96 4.58 7.00
CA LYS A 32 3.72 5.72 7.54
C LYS A 32 3.21 7.05 7.02
N ILE A 33 2.88 7.17 5.73
CA ILE A 33 2.28 8.38 5.17
C ILE A 33 0.96 8.70 5.90
N LEU A 34 0.13 7.70 6.15
CA LEU A 34 -1.16 7.83 6.81
C LEU A 34 -1.04 8.25 8.29
N CYS A 35 -0.04 7.75 9.01
CA CYS A 35 0.06 7.89 10.47
C CYS A 35 1.12 8.89 10.95
N GLU A 36 2.12 9.24 10.12
CA GLU A 36 3.25 10.06 10.55
C GLU A 36 3.27 11.44 9.88
N VAL A 37 2.46 11.68 8.84
CA VAL A 37 2.42 12.97 8.12
C VAL A 37 1.33 13.88 8.70
N PRO A 38 1.69 14.97 9.42
CA PRO A 38 0.68 15.83 10.05
C PRO A 38 -0.25 16.51 9.05
N ALA A 39 0.24 16.78 7.83
CA ALA A 39 -0.56 17.39 6.77
C ALA A 39 -1.71 16.49 6.27
N LEU A 40 -1.62 15.18 6.49
CA LEU A 40 -2.70 14.22 6.20
C LEU A 40 -3.70 14.08 7.37
N ILE A 41 -3.31 14.45 8.58
CA ILE A 41 -4.17 14.33 9.77
C ILE A 41 -4.95 15.63 9.98
N ASP A 42 -4.23 16.75 9.93
CA ASP A 42 -4.69 18.09 10.32
C ASP A 42 -4.57 19.14 9.21
N GLY A 43 -3.96 18.78 8.09
CA GLY A 43 -3.62 19.73 7.04
C GLY A 43 -4.52 19.66 5.81
N GLU A 44 -3.99 20.25 4.74
CA GLU A 44 -4.61 20.35 3.42
C GLU A 44 -4.89 18.99 2.73
N TYR A 45 -4.33 17.89 3.24
CA TYR A 45 -4.51 16.55 2.67
C TYR A 45 -5.44 15.64 3.49
N ALA A 46 -6.11 16.18 4.53
CA ALA A 46 -7.00 15.39 5.39
C ALA A 46 -8.15 14.69 4.65
N THR A 47 -8.60 15.26 3.53
CA THR A 47 -9.65 14.67 2.68
C THR A 47 -9.23 13.36 2.00
N TYR A 48 -7.92 13.13 1.85
CA TYR A 48 -7.38 11.90 1.25
C TYR A 48 -7.18 10.78 2.26
N TRP A 49 -7.18 11.09 3.56
CA TRP A 49 -6.81 10.14 4.63
C TRP A 49 -7.66 8.86 4.58
N VAL A 50 -8.98 8.99 4.50
CA VAL A 50 -9.89 7.82 4.45
C VAL A 50 -9.73 7.03 3.16
N ARG A 51 -9.57 7.72 2.02
CA ARG A 51 -9.38 7.06 0.72
C ARG A 51 -8.08 6.27 0.69
N LEU A 52 -7.03 6.82 1.31
CA LEU A 52 -5.73 6.16 1.42
C LEU A 52 -5.81 4.94 2.35
N LEU A 53 -6.51 5.04 3.48
CA LEU A 53 -6.79 3.89 4.34
C LEU A 53 -7.56 2.79 3.59
N GLN A 54 -8.59 3.17 2.82
CA GLN A 54 -9.35 2.23 2.01
C GLN A 54 -8.49 1.56 0.94
N ALA A 55 -7.60 2.31 0.28
CA ALA A 55 -6.69 1.76 -0.72
C ALA A 55 -5.73 0.71 -0.11
N ILE A 56 -5.18 0.97 1.09
CA ILE A 56 -4.32 0.00 1.80
C ILE A 56 -5.11 -1.26 2.18
N ILE A 57 -6.36 -1.12 2.65
CA ILE A 57 -7.20 -2.29 2.95
C ILE A 57 -7.49 -3.08 1.67
N GLY A 58 -7.76 -2.37 0.56
CA GLY A 58 -7.87 -2.98 -0.75
C GLY A 58 -6.61 -3.78 -1.12
N LEU A 59 -5.41 -3.25 -0.85
CA LEU A 59 -4.14 -3.94 -1.11
C LEU A 59 -4.02 -5.27 -0.34
N PHE A 60 -4.72 -5.43 0.77
CA PHE A 60 -4.67 -6.67 1.54
C PHE A 60 -5.73 -7.69 1.13
N GLU A 61 -6.89 -7.22 0.68
CA GLU A 61 -8.10 -8.05 0.54
C GLU A 61 -8.55 -8.24 -0.91
N LEU A 62 -8.15 -7.34 -1.81
CA LEU A 62 -8.46 -7.42 -3.24
C LEU A 62 -7.31 -8.07 -4.01
N PRO A 63 -7.61 -8.76 -5.12
CA PRO A 63 -6.58 -9.31 -6.00
C PRO A 63 -5.75 -8.19 -6.65
N GLU A 64 -4.53 -8.56 -7.07
CA GLU A 64 -3.67 -7.70 -7.88
C GLU A 64 -4.40 -7.26 -9.16
N ASP A 65 -4.23 -5.99 -9.52
CA ASP A 65 -4.71 -5.44 -10.77
C ASP A 65 -3.63 -5.62 -11.85
N ASP A 66 -3.79 -6.69 -12.64
CA ASP A 66 -2.91 -7.02 -13.76
C ASP A 66 -3.34 -6.36 -15.08
N THR A 67 -4.21 -5.34 -15.04
CA THR A 67 -4.65 -4.67 -16.27
C THR A 67 -3.51 -3.87 -16.90
N ILE A 68 -3.13 -4.29 -18.11
CA ILE A 68 -2.16 -3.59 -18.94
C ILE A 68 -2.91 -2.56 -19.78
N PRO A 69 -2.50 -1.28 -19.80
CA PRO A 69 -3.07 -0.28 -20.70
C PRO A 69 -3.01 -0.74 -22.16
N GLU A 70 -4.07 -0.53 -22.93
CA GLU A 70 -4.14 -0.94 -24.35
C GLU A 70 -3.00 -0.36 -25.21
N ASP A 71 -2.43 0.79 -24.80
CA ASP A 71 -1.31 1.47 -25.46
C ASP A 71 0.09 0.93 -25.07
N GLU A 72 0.18 0.00 -24.12
CA GLU A 72 1.42 -0.71 -23.75
C GLU A 72 1.56 -2.07 -24.44
N HIS A 73 0.95 -2.23 -25.63
CA HIS A 73 1.49 -3.19 -26.59
C HIS A 73 2.86 -2.70 -27.05
N PHE A 74 3.89 -3.07 -26.29
CA PHE A 74 5.23 -3.21 -26.85
C PHE A 74 5.08 -4.11 -28.07
N VAL A 75 5.13 -3.51 -29.26
CA VAL A 75 5.48 -4.26 -30.45
C VAL A 75 6.86 -4.80 -30.12
N GLU A 76 6.95 -6.09 -29.81
CA GLU A 76 8.20 -6.82 -29.90
C GLU A 76 8.62 -6.66 -31.36
N ILE A 77 9.38 -5.61 -31.65
CA ILE A 77 10.13 -5.52 -32.88
C ILE A 77 11.09 -6.68 -32.74
N GLU A 78 10.78 -7.82 -33.39
CA GLU A 78 11.77 -8.86 -33.65
C GLU A 78 13.02 -8.14 -34.11
N GLU A 79 14.03 -8.11 -33.24
CA GLU A 79 15.28 -7.43 -33.51
C GLU A 79 15.80 -7.99 -34.85
N THR A 80 15.83 -7.12 -35.85
CA THR A 80 16.49 -7.31 -37.14
C THR A 80 17.71 -8.25 -36.94
N PRO A 81 17.87 -9.33 -37.72
CA PRO A 81 18.84 -10.38 -37.42
C PRO A 81 20.28 -9.83 -37.52
N GLY A 82 20.80 -9.34 -36.40
CA GLY A 82 22.09 -8.67 -36.33
C GLY A 82 22.51 -8.49 -34.88
N TYR A 83 23.49 -9.29 -34.44
CA TYR A 83 24.19 -9.22 -33.16
C TYR A 83 23.29 -8.92 -31.94
N GLN A 84 22.55 -9.93 -31.47
CA GLN A 84 21.92 -9.88 -30.15
C GLN A 84 22.99 -10.00 -29.05
N ALA A 85 23.02 -9.04 -28.13
CA ALA A 85 23.73 -9.19 -26.87
C ALA A 85 22.92 -10.16 -25.99
N SER A 86 23.29 -11.45 -25.98
CA SER A 86 22.62 -12.43 -25.12
C SER A 86 22.93 -12.11 -23.65
N TYR A 87 21.93 -11.65 -22.91
CA TYR A 87 22.02 -11.56 -21.45
C TYR A 87 21.95 -12.98 -20.86
N SER A 88 23.11 -13.55 -20.56
CA SER A 88 23.21 -14.83 -19.86
C SER A 88 23.12 -14.58 -18.34
N GLN A 89 21.91 -14.59 -17.78
CA GLN A 89 21.75 -14.60 -16.34
C GLN A 89 22.16 -15.97 -15.80
N LEU A 90 23.25 -16.01 -15.01
CA LEU A 90 23.65 -17.25 -14.34
C LEU A 90 22.56 -17.63 -13.32
N VAL A 91 21.94 -18.79 -13.50
CA VAL A 91 20.86 -19.33 -12.64
C VAL A 91 21.24 -19.34 -11.15
N PHE A 92 22.54 -19.43 -10.83
CA PHE A 92 23.07 -19.42 -9.46
C PHE A 92 23.57 -18.05 -8.96
N ALA A 93 23.60 -17.02 -9.81
CA ALA A 93 23.99 -15.65 -9.44
C ALA A 93 22.80 -14.68 -9.34
N GLY A 94 21.57 -15.20 -9.35
CA GLY A 94 20.38 -14.41 -9.07
C GLY A 94 20.49 -13.77 -7.69
N LYS A 95 20.43 -12.44 -7.61
CA LYS A 95 20.25 -11.75 -6.32
C LYS A 95 18.94 -12.26 -5.74
N ARG A 96 19.01 -12.89 -4.56
CA ARG A 96 17.81 -13.23 -3.81
C ARG A 96 17.06 -11.93 -3.51
N GLU A 97 15.77 -11.94 -3.77
CA GLU A 97 14.88 -10.84 -3.40
C GLU A 97 15.09 -10.55 -1.91
N HIS A 98 15.48 -9.32 -1.60
CA HIS A 98 15.86 -8.92 -0.24
C HIS A 98 14.71 -8.16 0.40
N ASP A 99 13.98 -8.84 1.28
CA ASP A 99 12.98 -8.19 2.12
C ASP A 99 13.67 -7.32 3.18
N VAL A 100 13.59 -6.00 2.96
CA VAL A 100 14.14 -4.98 3.87
C VAL A 100 13.47 -4.94 5.24
N PHE A 101 12.30 -5.58 5.38
CA PHE A 101 11.53 -5.66 6.62
C PHE A 101 11.60 -7.03 7.30
N ALA A 102 12.39 -7.97 6.77
CA ALA A 102 12.51 -9.31 7.33
C ALA A 102 12.92 -9.25 8.82
N GLY A 103 12.10 -9.88 9.69
CA GLY A 103 12.32 -9.93 11.13
C GLY A 103 11.99 -8.65 11.91
N VAL A 104 11.50 -7.60 11.24
CA VAL A 104 11.03 -6.35 11.88
C VAL A 104 9.52 -6.20 11.72
N ILE A 105 9.02 -6.42 10.50
CA ILE A 105 7.58 -6.35 10.20
C ILE A 105 7.25 -7.66 9.50
N ASP A 106 6.57 -8.58 10.16
CA ASP A 106 6.18 -9.86 9.55
C ASP A 106 4.86 -9.72 8.80
N ASP A 107 3.84 -9.14 9.46
CA ASP A 107 2.52 -8.92 8.87
C ASP A 107 2.25 -7.40 8.69
N PRO A 108 2.12 -6.90 7.45
CA PRO A 108 1.80 -5.50 7.19
C PRO A 108 0.42 -5.08 7.72
N ARG A 109 -0.53 -6.01 7.87
CA ARG A 109 -1.85 -5.73 8.48
C ARG A 109 -1.73 -5.40 9.95
N LEU A 110 -0.92 -6.17 10.68
CA LEU A 110 -0.62 -5.91 12.09
C LEU A 110 0.12 -4.58 12.26
N TYR A 111 1.07 -4.28 11.38
CA TYR A 111 1.79 -3.00 11.39
C TYR A 111 0.84 -1.81 11.19
N LEU A 112 -0.13 -1.92 10.27
CA LEU A 112 -1.16 -0.91 10.06
C LEU A 112 -1.97 -0.64 11.33
N VAL A 113 -2.55 -1.67 11.94
CA VAL A 113 -3.40 -1.49 13.13
C VAL A 113 -2.63 -0.99 14.35
N GLN A 114 -1.37 -1.42 14.52
CA GLN A 114 -0.49 -0.90 15.57
C GLN A 114 -0.21 0.60 15.38
N SER A 115 0.08 1.00 14.14
CA SER A 115 0.34 2.40 13.79
C SER A 115 -0.91 3.27 13.95
N LEU A 116 -2.08 2.77 13.54
CA LEU A 116 -3.37 3.44 13.76
C LEU A 116 -3.72 3.57 15.24
N HIS A 117 -3.47 2.53 16.03
CA HIS A 117 -3.66 2.59 17.48
C HIS A 117 -2.78 3.68 18.11
N GLN A 118 -1.48 3.71 17.78
CA GLN A 118 -0.58 4.76 18.26
C GLN A 118 -1.02 6.16 17.82
N LEU A 119 -1.49 6.31 16.59
CA LEU A 119 -2.06 7.57 16.10
C LEU A 119 -3.31 7.97 16.89
N SER A 120 -4.18 7.02 17.21
CA SER A 120 -5.40 7.27 18.02
C SER A 120 -5.05 7.79 19.41
N LEU A 121 -3.99 7.27 20.04
CA LEU A 121 -3.51 7.75 21.33
C LEU A 121 -2.99 9.19 21.26
N LYS A 122 -2.39 9.59 20.14
CA LYS A 122 -1.91 10.96 19.91
C LYS A 122 -3.05 11.94 19.59
N HIS A 123 -4.11 11.47 18.94
CA HIS A 123 -5.27 12.27 18.52
C HIS A 123 -6.60 11.59 18.93
N PRO A 124 -6.89 11.49 20.24
CA PRO A 124 -8.01 10.73 20.74
C PRO A 124 -9.36 11.28 20.24
N GLY A 125 -10.28 10.39 19.91
CA GLY A 125 -11.63 10.73 19.47
C GLY A 125 -11.75 11.27 18.04
N ARG A 126 -10.64 11.34 17.29
CA ARG A 126 -10.63 11.89 15.93
C ARG A 126 -10.78 10.83 14.84
N LEU A 127 -10.04 9.73 14.97
CA LEU A 127 -9.97 8.71 13.92
C LEU A 127 -11.29 7.96 13.77
N LEU A 128 -11.96 7.64 14.88
CA LEU A 128 -13.16 6.83 14.86
C LEU A 128 -14.32 7.48 14.05
N PRO A 129 -14.66 8.77 14.22
CA PRO A 129 -15.62 9.46 13.37
C PRO A 129 -15.23 9.44 11.87
N ILE A 130 -13.95 9.70 11.57
CA ILE A 130 -13.44 9.76 10.20
C ILE A 130 -13.57 8.39 9.51
N ILE A 131 -13.19 7.32 10.20
CA ILE A 131 -13.30 5.94 9.70
C ILE A 131 -14.77 5.56 9.53
N SER A 132 -15.62 5.81 10.54
CA SER A 132 -17.02 5.40 10.50
C SER A 132 -17.87 6.10 9.43
N SER A 133 -17.50 7.32 9.04
CA SER A 133 -18.28 8.13 8.09
C SER A 133 -17.82 7.99 6.64
N GLY A 134 -16.54 7.66 6.40
CA GLY A 134 -15.97 7.67 5.05
C GLY A 134 -15.50 6.33 4.52
N LEU A 135 -15.31 5.32 5.38
CA LEU A 135 -14.80 4.01 4.95
C LEU A 135 -15.96 3.12 4.46
N ASP A 136 -15.75 2.41 3.36
CA ASP A 136 -16.72 1.41 2.88
C ASP A 136 -17.02 0.35 3.96
N PRO A 137 -18.27 -0.12 4.10
CA PRO A 137 -18.64 -1.09 5.14
C PRO A 137 -17.82 -2.39 5.11
N ALA A 138 -17.45 -2.90 3.92
CA ALA A 138 -16.64 -4.10 3.82
C ALA A 138 -15.22 -3.83 4.34
N ALA A 139 -14.61 -2.73 3.89
CA ALA A 139 -13.29 -2.32 4.36
C ALA A 139 -13.25 -2.06 5.88
N ALA A 140 -14.32 -1.46 6.43
CA ALA A 140 -14.46 -1.25 7.86
C ALA A 140 -14.53 -2.57 8.64
N GLN A 141 -15.20 -3.58 8.10
CA GLN A 141 -15.24 -4.92 8.71
C GLN A 141 -13.85 -5.58 8.72
N HIS A 142 -13.11 -5.51 7.60
CA HIS A 142 -11.73 -6.02 7.56
C HIS A 142 -10.83 -5.32 8.59
N LEU A 143 -10.93 -3.99 8.69
CA LEU A 143 -10.19 -3.23 9.69
C LEU A 143 -10.52 -3.67 11.13
N GLN A 144 -11.80 -3.90 11.43
CA GLN A 144 -12.22 -4.43 12.75
C GLN A 144 -11.67 -5.83 13.01
N ASN A 145 -11.63 -6.69 11.99
CA ASN A 145 -11.04 -8.03 12.10
C ASN A 145 -9.54 -7.94 12.43
N TYR A 146 -8.80 -7.03 11.81
CA TYR A 146 -7.38 -6.84 12.13
C TYR A 146 -7.16 -6.29 13.53
N LEU A 147 -7.97 -5.30 13.94
CA LEU A 147 -7.90 -4.70 15.28
C LEU A 147 -8.18 -5.75 16.37
N SER A 148 -9.21 -6.57 16.18
CA SER A 148 -9.55 -7.66 17.11
C SER A 148 -8.48 -8.75 17.14
N ALA A 149 -7.92 -9.15 15.99
CA ALA A 149 -6.81 -10.11 15.93
C ALA A 149 -5.56 -9.60 16.68
N ALA A 150 -5.30 -8.29 16.66
CA ALA A 150 -4.21 -7.66 17.37
C ALA A 150 -4.53 -7.31 18.84
N ASN A 151 -5.78 -7.49 19.29
CA ASN A 151 -6.29 -7.00 20.58
C ASN A 151 -6.06 -5.48 20.80
N LEU A 152 -6.22 -4.68 19.73
CA LEU A 152 -6.06 -3.23 19.76
C LEU A 152 -7.40 -2.54 19.50
N ASN A 153 -7.58 -1.35 20.08
CA ASN A 153 -8.75 -0.51 19.87
C ASN A 153 -8.34 0.91 19.51
N ILE A 154 -9.12 1.57 18.65
CA ILE A 154 -8.93 2.99 18.32
C ILE A 154 -9.64 3.83 19.40
N VAL A 155 -8.91 4.75 20.03
CA VAL A 155 -9.38 5.59 21.16
C VAL A 155 -9.82 6.97 20.71
#